data_AF-A0A353MDP7-F1
#
_entry.id   AF-A0A353MDP7-F1
#
_cell.length_a   1.000
_cell.length_b   1.000
_cell.length_c   1.000
_cell.angle_alpha   90.00
_cell.angle_beta   90.00
_cell.angle_gamma   90.00
#
_symmetry.space_group_name_H-M   'P 1'
#
loop_
_entity.id
_entity.type
_entity.pdbx_description
1 polymer ?
#
loop_
_entity_poly.entity_id
_entity_poly.type
_entity_poly.pdbx_seq_one_letter_code
_entity_poly.pdbx_strand_id
1 'polypeptide(L)'
;MELFTKLRDVALRENESGEFPSWLLAEVMVIAEQPERYADRGHLVRMLIAQIADFDPYAGTGCFNSSVGAGTIRATISQIIAEHNVHGRGG
;
A
#
# COMPACT_ATOMS: atom_id res chain seq x y z
N MET A 1 -16.12 0.61 -4.85
CA MET A 1 -15.06 0.49 -5.87
C MET A 1 -14.15 1.72 -5.94
N GLU A 2 -14.59 2.92 -5.53
CA GLU A 2 -13.76 4.14 -5.55
C GLU A 2 -12.44 4.04 -4.75
N LEU A 3 -12.39 3.22 -3.71
CA LEU A 3 -11.18 3.00 -2.91
C LEU A 3 -10.01 2.46 -3.74
N PHE A 4 -10.24 1.45 -4.57
CA PHE A 4 -9.21 0.86 -5.44
C PHE A 4 -8.81 1.81 -6.58
N THR A 5 -9.78 2.54 -7.13
CA THR A 5 -9.51 3.59 -8.13
C THR A 5 -8.61 4.68 -7.56
N LYS A 6 -8.89 5.13 -6.33
CA LYS A 6 -8.08 6.12 -5.63
C LYS A 6 -6.69 5.60 -5.30
N LEU A 7 -6.57 4.33 -4.88
CA LEU A 7 -5.28 3.69 -4.65
C LEU A 7 -4.39 3.73 -5.90
N ARG A 8 -4.95 3.37 -7.05
CA ARG A 8 -4.24 3.43 -8.34
C ARG A 8 -3.81 4.85 -8.68
N ASP A 9 -4.69 5.83 -8.51
CA ASP A 9 -4.43 7.23 -8.85
C ASP A 9 -3.27 7.81 -8.01
N VAL A 10 -3.32 7.61 -6.69
CA VAL A 10 -2.28 8.09 -5.77
C VAL A 10 -0.96 7.37 -6.06
N ALA A 11 -0.95 6.05 -6.27
CA ALA A 11 0.27 5.31 -6.57
C ALA A 11 0.90 5.72 -7.93
N LEU A 12 0.10 6.01 -8.95
CA LEU A 12 0.59 6.53 -10.23
C LEU A 12 1.23 7.90 -10.07
N ARG A 13 0.60 8.79 -9.28
CA ARG A 13 1.09 10.13 -9.03
C ARG A 13 2.43 10.14 -8.28
N GLU A 14 2.55 9.34 -7.22
CA GLU A 14 3.82 9.21 -6.48
C GLU A 14 4.92 8.56 -7.33
N ASN A 15 4.56 7.63 -8.23
CA ASN A 15 5.50 7.04 -9.19
C ASN A 15 5.95 8.04 -10.26
N GLU A 16 5.06 8.92 -10.72
CA GLU A 16 5.43 10.05 -11.60
C GLU A 16 6.38 11.05 -10.92
N SER A 17 6.23 11.25 -9.60
CA SER A 17 7.18 12.05 -8.80
C SER A 17 8.59 11.42 -8.76
N GLY A 18 8.72 10.13 -9.10
CA GLY A 18 9.98 9.37 -9.04
C GLY A 18 10.30 8.84 -7.64
N GLU A 19 9.37 9.03 -6.71
CA GLU A 19 9.48 8.73 -5.30
C GLU A 19 8.95 7.34 -4.98
N PHE A 20 7.94 6.91 -5.73
CA PHE A 20 7.37 5.59 -5.61
C PHE A 20 8.07 4.58 -6.54
N PRO A 21 8.56 3.46 -6.02
CA PRO A 21 9.19 2.46 -6.86
C PRO A 21 8.18 1.71 -7.73
N SER A 22 8.56 1.42 -8.98
CA SER A 22 7.73 0.65 -9.93
C SER A 22 7.37 -0.76 -9.45
N TRP A 23 8.23 -1.40 -8.65
CA TRP A 23 7.93 -2.72 -8.04
C TRP A 23 6.82 -2.64 -6.98
N LEU A 24 6.74 -1.52 -6.25
CA LEU A 24 5.68 -1.24 -5.28
C LEU A 24 4.38 -0.88 -6.01
N LEU A 25 4.47 -0.10 -7.10
CA LEU A 25 3.34 0.21 -7.97
C LEU A 25 2.71 -1.07 -8.55
N ALA A 26 3.52 -2.01 -9.01
CA ALA A 26 3.03 -3.29 -9.54
C ALA A 26 2.21 -4.07 -8.49
N GLU A 27 2.68 -4.15 -7.25
CA GLU A 27 1.94 -4.81 -6.16
C GLU A 27 0.63 -4.09 -5.83
N VAL A 28 0.64 -2.76 -5.84
CA VAL A 28 -0.55 -1.93 -5.62
C VAL A 28 -1.56 -2.11 -6.77
N MET A 29 -1.09 -2.19 -8.01
CA MET A 29 -1.94 -2.44 -9.18
C MET A 29 -2.61 -3.80 -9.11
N VAL A 30 -1.89 -4.86 -8.70
CA VAL A 30 -2.48 -6.20 -8.53
C VAL A 30 -3.67 -6.19 -7.54
N ILE A 31 -3.58 -5.37 -6.49
CA ILE A 31 -4.68 -5.17 -5.52
C ILE A 31 -5.82 -4.38 -6.16
N ALA A 32 -5.50 -3.30 -6.90
CA ALA A 32 -6.49 -2.47 -7.59
C ALA A 32 -7.24 -3.20 -8.71
N GLU A 33 -6.59 -4.16 -9.37
CA GLU A 33 -7.16 -5.00 -10.44
C GLU A 33 -8.06 -6.13 -9.89
N GLN A 34 -7.97 -6.44 -8.59
CA GLN A 34 -8.77 -7.48 -7.95
C GLN A 34 -9.64 -6.93 -6.80
N PRO A 35 -10.50 -5.93 -7.05
CA PRO A 35 -11.28 -5.28 -6.01
C PRO A 35 -12.29 -6.22 -5.35
N GLU A 36 -12.81 -7.23 -6.06
CA GLU A 36 -13.74 -8.23 -5.51
C GLU A 36 -13.05 -9.16 -4.49
N ARG A 37 -11.79 -9.53 -4.76
CA ARG A 37 -11.00 -10.39 -3.88
C ARG A 37 -10.57 -9.68 -2.60
N TYR A 38 -10.40 -8.37 -2.66
CA TYR A 38 -9.97 -7.53 -1.55
C TYR A 38 -11.09 -6.63 -1.01
N ALA A 39 -12.35 -6.85 -1.43
CA ALA A 39 -13.49 -6.04 -1.02
C ALA A 39 -13.68 -6.04 0.50
N ASP A 40 -13.48 -7.20 1.13
CA ASP A 40 -13.53 -7.39 2.58
C ASP A 40 -12.39 -6.66 3.32
N ARG A 41 -11.29 -6.39 2.61
CA ARG A 41 -10.07 -5.72 3.10
C ARG A 41 -10.07 -4.22 2.81
N GLY A 42 -11.24 -3.62 2.59
CA GLY A 42 -11.37 -2.19 2.29
C GLY A 42 -10.71 -1.27 3.31
N HIS A 43 -10.63 -1.69 4.59
CA HIS A 43 -9.89 -0.93 5.61
C HIS A 43 -8.38 -0.90 5.34
N LEU A 44 -7.78 -2.03 4.93
CA LEU A 44 -6.34 -2.14 4.69
C LEU A 44 -5.97 -1.35 3.43
N VAL A 45 -6.81 -1.43 2.41
CA VAL A 45 -6.70 -0.62 1.20
C VAL A 45 -6.76 0.87 1.55
N ARG A 46 -7.67 1.28 2.44
CA ARG A 46 -7.76 2.66 2.91
C ARG A 46 -6.52 3.10 3.68
N MET A 47 -5.96 2.24 4.51
CA MET A 47 -4.69 2.50 5.21
C MET A 47 -3.54 2.63 4.22
N LEU A 48 -3.50 1.78 3.18
CA LEU A 48 -2.47 1.82 2.14
C LEU A 48 -2.53 3.14 1.37
N ILE A 49 -3.73 3.62 1.03
CA ILE A 49 -3.90 4.94 0.39
C ILE A 49 -3.39 6.06 1.28
N ALA A 50 -3.73 6.03 2.57
CA ALA A 50 -3.26 7.03 3.52
C ALA A 50 -1.73 7.01 3.63
N GLN A 51 -1.14 5.82 3.64
CA GLN A 51 0.31 5.64 3.70
C GLN A 51 1.03 6.12 2.44
N ILE A 52 0.48 5.89 1.25
CA ILE A 52 1.06 6.40 0.00
C ILE A 52 0.86 7.92 -0.10
N ALA A 53 -0.27 8.45 0.34
CA ALA A 53 -0.52 9.89 0.35
C ALA A 53 0.30 10.66 1.41
N ASP A 54 0.70 9.98 2.48
CA ASP A 54 1.59 10.48 3.54
C ASP A 54 3.06 10.04 3.30
N PHE A 55 3.34 9.43 2.14
CA PHE A 55 4.69 9.09 1.74
C PHE A 55 5.45 10.40 1.53
N ASP A 56 6.39 10.68 2.42
CA ASP A 56 7.21 11.88 2.34
C ASP A 56 8.70 11.46 2.30
N PRO A 57 9.43 11.83 1.23
CA PRO A 57 10.81 11.41 0.98
C PRO A 57 11.79 12.14 1.91
N TYR A 58 11.36 13.26 2.50
CA TYR A 58 12.13 14.14 3.38
C TYR A 58 11.80 13.94 4.85
N ALA A 59 10.83 13.08 5.14
CA ALA A 59 10.34 12.76 6.47
C ALA A 59 11.42 12.10 7.35
N GLY A 60 12.61 11.83 6.83
CA GLY A 60 13.78 11.35 7.56
C GLY A 60 14.83 12.41 7.94
N THR A 61 14.62 13.71 7.65
CA THR A 61 15.64 14.73 8.02
C THR A 61 15.64 15.11 9.50
N GLY A 62 14.62 14.68 10.25
CA GLY A 62 14.60 14.71 11.72
C GLY A 62 14.83 13.31 12.29
N CYS A 63 15.96 13.12 12.96
CA CYS A 63 16.18 11.99 13.86
C CYS A 63 14.93 11.89 14.78
N PHE A 64 14.20 10.78 14.72
CA PHE A 64 12.92 10.45 15.43
C PHE A 64 11.58 10.44 14.66
N ASN A 65 11.53 10.62 13.34
CA ASN A 65 10.20 10.78 12.74
C ASN A 65 9.48 9.46 12.39
N SER A 66 8.24 9.36 12.88
CA SER A 66 7.21 8.35 12.63
C SER A 66 6.71 8.39 11.17
N SER A 67 7.63 8.33 10.22
CA SER A 67 7.35 8.58 8.80
C SER A 67 7.02 7.31 8.06
N VAL A 68 6.05 7.39 7.16
CA VAL A 68 5.63 6.27 6.32
C VAL A 68 6.64 6.07 5.19
N GLY A 69 7.57 5.15 5.38
CA GLY A 69 8.51 4.73 4.34
C GLY A 69 7.97 3.60 3.46
N ALA A 70 8.70 3.30 2.39
CA ALA A 70 8.39 2.20 1.46
C ALA A 70 8.24 0.83 2.16
N GLY A 71 8.94 0.64 3.30
CA GLY A 71 8.81 -0.56 4.13
C GLY A 71 7.42 -0.73 4.77
N THR A 72 6.81 0.35 5.25
CA THR A 72 5.47 0.33 5.86
C THR A 72 4.39 0.02 4.82
N ILE A 73 4.51 0.64 3.64
CA ILE A 73 3.62 0.41 2.50
C ILE A 73 3.70 -1.06 2.07
N ARG A 74 4.93 -1.58 1.90
CA ARG A 74 5.15 -3.00 1.57
C ARG A 74 4.61 -3.95 2.64
N ALA A 75 4.76 -3.63 3.92
CA ALA A 75 4.22 -4.45 5.01
C ALA A 75 2.68 -4.52 4.93
N THR A 76 2.03 -3.39 4.64
CA THR A 76 0.57 -3.32 4.47
C THR A 76 0.09 -4.11 3.25
N ILE A 77 0.78 -3.98 2.11
CA ILE A 77 0.49 -4.80 0.91
C ILE A 77 0.68 -6.28 1.23
N SER A 78 1.76 -6.64 1.90
CA SER A 78 2.01 -8.01 2.32
C SER A 78 0.90 -8.52 3.24
N GLN A 79 0.37 -7.73 4.16
CA GLN A 79 -0.81 -8.12 4.95
C GLN A 79 -2.06 -8.32 4.08
N ILE A 80 -2.31 -7.42 3.13
CA ILE A 80 -3.44 -7.53 2.19
C ILE A 80 -3.32 -8.81 1.35
N ILE A 81 -2.11 -9.28 1.02
CA ILE A 81 -1.90 -10.49 0.22
C ILE A 81 -1.84 -11.74 1.12
N ALA A 82 -1.09 -11.69 2.22
CA ALA A 82 -0.77 -12.80 3.10
C ALA A 82 -1.93 -13.28 3.98
N GLU A 83 -2.89 -12.41 4.32
CA GLU A 83 -4.16 -12.84 4.96
C GLU A 83 -4.96 -13.82 4.10
N HIS A 84 -4.56 -14.07 2.84
CA HIS A 84 -5.11 -15.17 2.05
C HIS A 84 -4.54 -16.55 2.43
N ASN A 85 -3.37 -16.61 3.08
CA ASN A 85 -2.67 -17.86 3.44
C ASN A 85 -2.74 -18.20 4.93
N VAL A 86 -3.29 -17.34 5.80
CA VAL A 86 -3.38 -17.60 7.24
C VAL A 86 -4.72 -18.29 7.59
N HIS A 87 -4.93 -19.45 6.99
CA HIS A 87 -5.80 -20.50 7.55
C HIS A 87 -5.06 -21.84 7.61
N GLY A 88 -3.76 -21.79 7.96
CA GLY A 88 -2.86 -22.93 7.89
C GLY A 88 -1.73 -22.97 8.92
N ARG A 89 -1.90 -22.39 10.12
CA ARG A 89 -0.99 -22.65 11.25
C ARG A 89 -1.75 -23.05 12.50
N GLY A 90 -2.27 -24.28 12.48
CA GLY A 90 -2.34 -25.10 13.67
C GLY A 90 -1.04 -25.90 13.77
N GLY A 91 -0.37 -25.82 14.91
CA GLY A 91 0.82 -26.57 15.28
C GLY A 91 1.04 -26.43 16.77
#